data_AF-A0A929CQJ9-F1
#
_entry.id   AF-A0A929CQJ9-F1
#
_cell.length_a   1.000
_cell.length_b   1.000
_cell.length_c   1.000
_cell.angle_alpha   90.00
_cell.angle_beta   90.00
_cell.angle_gamma   90.00
#
_symmetry.space_group_name_H-M   'P 1'
#
loop_
_entity.id
_entity.type
_entity.pdbx_description
1 polymer ?
#
loop_
_entity_poly.entity_id
_entity_poly.type
_entity_poly.pdbx_seq_one_letter_code
_entity_poly.pdbx_strand_id
1 'polypeptide(L)'
;MVHVKILEEKSGQWILLSGFTVALIIIGLALLLNQAMISSHQSTQAEQDFPKTDILELRSETYKEAIRMNLNENVTSDDFNNTMKQYLNNLEIIYLMQGEHVNLNIVDSDNGTAVNVKIEFTDGITEYMETGIV
;
A
#
# COMPACT_ATOMS: atom_id res chain seq x y z
N MET A 1 29.51 -16.83 74.06
CA MET A 1 29.47 -16.03 72.82
C MET A 1 29.45 -16.99 71.63
N VAL A 2 28.27 -17.28 71.09
CA VAL A 2 28.10 -18.26 70.00
C VAL A 2 28.33 -17.53 68.68
N HIS A 3 29.38 -17.89 67.95
CA HIS A 3 29.59 -17.42 66.58
C HIS A 3 28.73 -18.26 65.65
N VAL A 4 27.62 -17.68 65.18
CA VAL A 4 26.81 -18.24 64.11
C VAL A 4 27.57 -18.00 62.80
N LYS A 5 28.19 -19.06 62.26
CA LYS A 5 28.70 -19.05 60.89
C LYS A 5 27.51 -19.18 59.94
N ILE A 6 27.15 -18.10 59.27
CA ILE A 6 26.28 -18.16 58.09
C ILE A 6 27.11 -18.84 57.00
N LEU A 7 26.75 -20.07 56.66
CA LEU A 7 27.32 -20.76 55.52
C LEU A 7 26.83 -20.02 54.27
N GLU A 8 27.70 -19.29 53.60
CA GLU A 8 27.43 -18.76 52.25
C GLU A 8 27.32 -19.96 51.29
N GLU A 9 26.12 -20.50 51.12
CA GLU A 9 25.83 -21.50 50.10
C GLU A 9 25.87 -20.86 48.71
N LYS A 10 27.07 -20.58 48.22
CA LYS A 10 27.32 -20.11 46.84
C LYS A 10 26.59 -20.97 45.82
N SER A 11 26.54 -22.28 46.04
CA SER A 11 25.85 -23.24 45.17
C SER A 11 24.35 -22.95 45.00
N GLY A 12 23.67 -22.55 46.08
CA GLY A 12 22.25 -22.18 46.04
C GLY A 12 22.01 -20.84 45.32
N GLN A 13 22.94 -19.90 45.43
CA GLN A 13 22.87 -18.64 44.68
C GLN A 13 23.04 -18.85 43.17
N TRP A 14 23.90 -19.77 42.74
CA TRP A 14 24.07 -20.11 41.32
C TRP A 14 22.81 -20.75 40.72
N ILE A 15 22.10 -21.60 41.48
CA ILE A 15 20.84 -22.21 41.03
C ILE A 15 19.73 -21.17 40.92
N LEU A 16 19.68 -20.22 41.86
CA LEU A 16 18.71 -19.13 41.83
C LEU A 16 18.97 -18.20 40.64
N LEU A 17 20.25 -17.91 40.38
CA LEU A 17 20.67 -17.05 39.28
C LEU A 17 20.39 -17.68 37.91
N SER A 18 20.60 -18.98 37.75
CA SER A 18 20.28 -19.69 36.51
C SER A 18 18.77 -19.73 36.26
N GLY A 19 17.97 -20.01 37.29
CA GLY A 19 16.49 -19.97 37.19
C GLY A 19 15.97 -18.57 36.84
N PHE A 20 16.52 -17.53 37.47
CA PHE A 20 16.17 -16.14 37.16
C PHE A 20 16.53 -15.76 35.71
N THR A 21 17.69 -16.20 35.23
CA THR A 21 18.13 -15.95 33.84
C THR A 21 17.20 -16.62 32.84
N VAL A 22 16.83 -17.88 33.08
CA VAL A 22 15.88 -18.61 32.23
C VAL A 22 14.50 -17.92 32.23
N ALA A 23 14.02 -17.46 33.38
CA ALA A 23 12.76 -16.73 33.46
C ALA A 23 12.78 -15.42 32.64
N LEU A 24 13.88 -14.65 32.71
CA LEU A 24 14.03 -13.44 31.90
C LEU A 24 14.06 -13.73 30.40
N ILE A 25 14.71 -14.81 29.98
CA ILE A 25 14.74 -15.23 28.57
C ILE A 25 13.33 -15.60 28.09
N ILE A 26 12.57 -16.36 28.87
CA ILE A 26 11.20 -16.76 28.52
C ILE A 26 10.28 -15.54 28.41
N ILE A 27 10.37 -14.60 29.37
CA ILE A 27 9.60 -13.35 29.32
C ILE A 27 9.98 -12.51 28.10
N GLY A 28 11.28 -12.39 27.82
CA GLY A 28 11.78 -11.68 26.64
C GLY A 28 11.27 -12.31 25.33
N LEU A 29 11.30 -13.63 25.22
CA LEU A 29 10.76 -14.35 24.07
C LEU A 29 9.25 -14.16 23.91
N ALA A 30 8.49 -14.19 25.00
CA ALA A 30 7.05 -13.95 24.96
C ALA A 30 6.71 -12.53 24.47
N LEU A 31 7.46 -11.53 24.91
CA LEU A 31 7.31 -10.14 24.45
C LEU A 31 7.64 -9.99 22.97
N LEU A 32 8.76 -10.58 22.52
CA LEU A 32 9.17 -10.55 21.12
C LEU A 32 8.15 -11.26 20.23
N LEU A 33 7.62 -12.40 20.66
CA LEU A 33 6.59 -13.14 19.93
C LEU A 33 5.30 -12.33 19.79
N ASN A 34 4.87 -11.67 20.86
CA ASN A 34 3.68 -10.82 20.83
C ASN A 34 3.85 -9.65 19.84
N GLN A 35 5.02 -9.00 19.85
CA GLN A 35 5.33 -7.91 18.91
C GLN A 35 5.44 -8.40 17.47
N ALA A 36 6.04 -9.58 17.25
CA ALA A 36 6.15 -10.18 15.93
C ALA A 36 4.78 -10.52 15.35
N MET A 37 3.84 -11.03 16.15
CA MET A 37 2.46 -11.30 15.71
C MET A 37 1.74 -10.01 15.30
N ILE A 38 1.80 -8.95 16.11
CA ILE A 38 1.14 -7.67 15.81
C ILE A 38 1.70 -7.05 14.52
N SER A 39 3.04 -7.02 14.38
CA SER A 39 3.69 -6.48 13.19
C SER A 39 3.38 -7.28 11.92
N SER A 40 3.36 -8.62 12.02
CA SER A 40 3.01 -9.49 10.89
C SER A 40 1.56 -9.28 10.42
N HIS A 41 0.64 -9.06 11.35
CA HIS A 41 -0.74 -8.72 11.02
C HIS A 41 -0.83 -7.35 10.33
N GLN A 42 -0.18 -6.32 10.88
CA GLN A 42 -0.20 -4.98 10.30
C GLN A 42 0.41 -4.93 8.89
N SER A 43 1.51 -5.66 8.65
CA SER A 43 2.14 -5.72 7.32
C SER A 43 1.26 -6.45 6.30
N THR A 44 0.62 -7.56 6.69
CA THR A 44 -0.26 -8.32 5.79
C THR A 44 -1.52 -7.52 5.44
N GLN A 45 -2.11 -6.84 6.43
CA GLN A 45 -3.26 -5.96 6.18
C GLN A 45 -2.86 -4.80 5.27
N ALA A 46 -1.72 -4.16 5.51
CA ALA A 46 -1.25 -3.06 4.65
C ALA A 46 -0.98 -3.48 3.20
N GLU A 47 -0.56 -4.73 2.96
CA GLU A 47 -0.37 -5.26 1.61
C GLU A 47 -1.68 -5.70 0.94
N GLN A 48 -2.64 -6.21 1.72
CA GLN A 48 -3.97 -6.56 1.25
C GLN A 48 -4.84 -5.32 0.97
N ASP A 49 -4.76 -4.31 1.82
CA ASP A 49 -5.51 -3.05 1.72
C ASP A 49 -4.86 -2.08 0.73
N PHE A 50 -3.73 -2.46 0.10
CA PHE A 50 -3.12 -1.63 -0.92
C PHE A 50 -4.00 -1.68 -2.19
N PRO A 51 -4.56 -0.55 -2.66
CA PRO A 51 -5.49 -0.48 -3.80
C PRO A 51 -4.77 -0.71 -5.16
N LYS A 52 -3.70 -1.51 -5.16
CA LYS A 52 -2.87 -1.81 -6.32
C LYS A 52 -3.69 -2.36 -7.47
N THR A 53 -4.62 -3.25 -7.16
CA THR A 53 -5.46 -3.91 -8.18
C THR A 53 -6.36 -2.88 -8.83
N ASP A 54 -7.00 -2.02 -8.04
CA ASP A 54 -7.94 -1.01 -8.54
C ASP A 54 -7.21 0.06 -9.37
N ILE A 55 -6.05 0.53 -8.90
CA ILE A 55 -5.20 1.46 -9.65
C ILE A 55 -4.70 0.82 -10.96
N LEU A 56 -4.28 -0.45 -10.93
CA LEU A 56 -3.80 -1.16 -12.13
C LEU A 56 -4.92 -1.42 -13.13
N GLU A 57 -6.12 -1.75 -12.66
CA GLU A 57 -7.29 -1.98 -13.50
C GLU A 57 -7.77 -0.67 -14.14
N LEU A 58 -7.90 0.39 -13.32
CA LEU A 58 -8.20 1.74 -13.79
C LEU A 58 -7.20 2.19 -14.88
N ARG A 59 -5.91 2.01 -14.61
CA ARG A 59 -4.82 2.29 -15.55
C ARG A 59 -4.99 1.50 -16.84
N SER A 60 -5.15 0.19 -16.75
CA SER A 60 -5.27 -0.70 -17.90
C SER A 60 -6.47 -0.37 -18.78
N GLU A 61 -7.63 -0.14 -18.17
CA GLU A 61 -8.86 0.16 -18.91
C GLU A 61 -8.79 1.55 -19.56
N THR A 62 -8.27 2.55 -18.83
CA THR A 62 -8.07 3.91 -19.36
C THR A 62 -7.13 3.91 -20.56
N TYR A 63 -6.02 3.18 -20.50
CA TYR A 63 -5.09 3.08 -21.63
C TYR A 63 -5.70 2.35 -22.82
N LYS A 64 -6.43 1.26 -22.58
CA LYS A 64 -7.08 0.49 -23.65
C LYS A 64 -8.14 1.32 -24.39
N GLU A 65 -8.93 2.09 -23.65
CA GLU A 65 -9.94 2.98 -24.22
C GLU A 65 -9.31 4.15 -24.99
N ALA A 66 -8.25 4.75 -24.46
CA ALA A 66 -7.49 5.79 -25.15
C ALA A 66 -6.87 5.31 -26.47
N ILE A 67 -6.22 4.14 -26.47
CA ILE A 67 -5.66 3.54 -27.68
C ILE A 67 -6.77 3.22 -28.69
N ARG A 68 -7.87 2.60 -28.23
CA ARG A 68 -8.99 2.24 -29.11
C ARG A 68 -9.57 3.44 -29.82
N MET A 69 -9.66 4.57 -29.12
CA MET A 69 -10.21 5.80 -29.69
C MET A 69 -9.21 6.52 -30.60
N ASN A 70 -7.91 6.49 -30.28
CA ASN A 70 -6.87 7.09 -31.12
C ASN A 70 -6.65 6.31 -32.43
N LEU A 71 -6.76 4.97 -32.41
CA LEU A 71 -6.67 4.14 -33.63
C LEU A 71 -7.85 4.31 -34.60
N ASN A 72 -8.89 5.07 -34.23
CA ASN A 72 -10.05 5.30 -35.08
C ASN A 72 -9.80 6.52 -35.98
N GLU A 73 -9.38 6.26 -37.23
CA GLU A 73 -9.02 7.29 -38.23
C GLU A 73 -10.10 8.35 -38.52
N ASN A 74 -11.35 8.11 -38.10
CA ASN A 74 -12.47 9.04 -38.29
C ASN A 74 -12.68 10.02 -37.13
N VAL A 75 -11.86 9.97 -36.08
CA VAL A 75 -12.00 10.81 -34.88
C VAL A 75 -11.00 11.97 -34.96
N THR A 76 -11.48 13.21 -34.94
CA THR A 76 -10.58 14.38 -34.79
C THR A 76 -10.07 14.49 -33.35
N SER A 77 -8.91 15.13 -33.15
CA SER A 77 -8.34 15.34 -31.80
C SER A 77 -9.31 16.07 -30.85
N ASP A 78 -10.19 16.94 -31.37
CA ASP A 78 -11.23 17.60 -30.59
C ASP A 78 -12.34 16.63 -30.15
N ASP A 79 -12.78 15.74 -31.03
CA ASP A 79 -13.78 14.70 -30.71
C ASP A 79 -13.22 13.67 -29.71
N PHE A 80 -11.94 13.31 -29.86
CA PHE A 80 -11.21 12.47 -28.90
C PHE A 80 -11.19 13.12 -27.52
N ASN A 81 -10.71 14.36 -27.43
CA ASN A 81 -10.57 15.06 -26.16
C ASN A 81 -11.92 15.27 -25.47
N ASN A 82 -12.97 15.64 -26.22
CA ASN A 82 -14.32 15.82 -25.66
C ASN A 82 -14.93 14.51 -25.16
N THR A 83 -14.78 13.41 -25.90
CA THR A 83 -15.31 12.11 -25.49
C THR A 83 -14.55 11.55 -24.31
N MET A 84 -13.22 11.65 -24.35
CA MET A 84 -12.37 11.16 -23.27
C MET A 84 -12.63 11.96 -21.99
N LYS A 85 -12.75 13.28 -22.08
CA LYS A 85 -13.14 14.12 -20.93
C LYS A 85 -14.48 13.70 -20.31
N GLN A 86 -15.48 13.31 -21.12
CA GLN A 86 -16.75 12.81 -20.61
C GLN A 86 -16.60 11.44 -19.93
N TYR A 87 -15.83 10.53 -20.52
CA TYR A 87 -15.51 9.23 -19.92
C TYR A 87 -14.81 9.39 -18.57
N LEU A 88 -13.79 10.25 -18.50
CA LEU A 88 -13.03 10.52 -17.30
C LEU A 88 -13.88 11.15 -16.19
N ASN A 89 -14.74 12.12 -16.53
CA ASN A 89 -15.69 12.70 -15.56
C ASN A 89 -16.64 11.64 -15.00
N ASN A 90 -17.13 10.71 -15.84
CA ASN A 90 -18.01 9.65 -15.38
C ASN A 90 -17.27 8.67 -14.44
N LEU A 91 -16.02 8.33 -14.74
CA LEU A 91 -15.17 7.52 -13.87
C LEU A 91 -14.92 8.21 -12.53
N GLU A 92 -14.53 9.50 -12.54
CA GLU A 92 -14.31 10.27 -11.32
C GLU A 92 -15.54 10.23 -10.40
N ILE A 93 -16.75 10.39 -10.94
CA ILE A 93 -17.99 10.30 -10.16
C ILE A 93 -18.20 8.90 -9.56
N ILE A 94 -17.92 7.83 -10.33
CA ILE A 94 -18.08 6.46 -9.85
C ILE A 94 -17.12 6.17 -8.68
N TYR A 95 -15.85 6.58 -8.80
CA TYR A 95 -14.86 6.41 -7.74
C TYR A 95 -15.17 7.30 -6.52
N LEU A 96 -15.61 8.53 -6.73
CA LEU A 96 -16.04 9.43 -5.65
C LEU A 96 -17.21 8.85 -4.85
N MET A 97 -18.14 8.16 -5.51
CA MET A 97 -19.23 7.45 -4.84
C MET A 97 -18.74 6.28 -3.96
N GLN A 98 -17.57 5.72 -4.26
CA GLN A 98 -16.93 4.66 -3.47
C GLN A 98 -16.05 5.23 -2.35
N GLY A 99 -15.87 6.55 -2.28
CA GLY A 99 -15.03 7.23 -1.30
C GLY A 99 -13.59 7.47 -1.78
N GLU A 100 -13.31 7.21 -3.05
CA GLU A 100 -12.00 7.34 -3.67
C GLU A 100 -11.99 8.54 -4.61
N HIS A 101 -10.96 9.36 -4.54
CA HIS A 101 -10.76 10.46 -5.48
C HIS A 101 -9.84 10.03 -6.60
N VAL A 102 -10.33 10.13 -7.83
CA VAL A 102 -9.59 9.78 -9.04
C VAL A 102 -9.63 10.95 -10.00
N ASN A 103 -8.48 11.52 -10.31
CA ASN A 103 -8.33 12.56 -11.32
C ASN A 103 -7.49 12.03 -12.48
N LEU A 104 -8.14 11.95 -13.64
CA LEU A 104 -7.56 11.43 -14.86
C LEU A 104 -7.53 12.55 -15.89
N ASN A 105 -6.38 12.74 -16.53
CA ASN A 105 -6.27 13.67 -17.64
C ASN A 105 -5.65 12.97 -18.84
N ILE A 106 -6.33 13.04 -19.98
CA ILE A 106 -5.90 12.41 -21.22
C ILE A 106 -5.91 13.45 -22.32
N VAL A 107 -4.75 13.65 -22.95
CA VAL A 107 -4.58 14.59 -24.04
C VAL A 107 -3.95 13.86 -25.22
N ASP A 108 -4.56 14.00 -26.39
CA ASP A 108 -3.98 13.52 -27.65
C ASP A 108 -2.63 14.20 -27.88
N SER A 109 -1.61 13.44 -28.28
CA SER A 109 -0.32 14.00 -28.69
C SER A 109 -0.43 14.49 -30.12
N ASP A 110 0.29 15.55 -30.46
CA ASP A 110 0.21 16.32 -31.73
C ASP A 110 0.37 15.52 -33.05
N ASN A 111 0.50 14.18 -33.00
CA ASN A 111 0.63 13.30 -34.15
C ASN A 111 -0.27 12.05 -34.14
N GLY A 112 -1.32 11.98 -33.29
CA GLY A 112 -2.32 10.88 -33.33
C GLY A 112 -1.74 9.47 -33.17
N THR A 113 -0.52 9.36 -32.64
CA THR A 113 0.17 8.07 -32.41
C THR A 113 0.49 7.85 -30.94
N ALA A 114 0.24 8.86 -30.10
CA ALA A 114 0.58 8.85 -28.70
C ALA A 114 -0.46 9.65 -27.91
N VAL A 115 -0.74 9.22 -26.69
CA VAL A 115 -1.69 9.82 -25.76
C VAL A 115 -0.96 10.07 -24.45
N ASN A 116 -0.99 11.32 -23.98
CA ASN A 116 -0.51 11.64 -22.65
C ASN A 116 -1.60 11.28 -21.64
N VAL A 117 -1.28 10.43 -20.68
CA VAL A 117 -2.18 10.02 -19.60
C VAL A 117 -1.58 10.41 -18.27
N LYS A 118 -2.34 11.15 -17.48
CA LYS A 118 -2.04 11.45 -16.09
C LYS A 118 -3.11 10.81 -15.22
N ILE A 119 -2.69 10.04 -14.22
CA ILE A 119 -3.55 9.35 -13.27
C ILE A 119 -3.17 9.85 -11.88
N GLU A 120 -4.13 10.40 -11.16
CA GLU A 120 -4.05 10.72 -9.74
C GLU A 120 -5.13 9.92 -9.02
N PHE A 121 -4.72 9.15 -8.01
CA PHE A 121 -5.62 8.35 -7.17
C PHE A 121 -5.36 8.69 -5.70
N THR A 122 -6.43 8.84 -4.92
CA THR A 122 -6.37 9.08 -3.48
C THR A 122 -7.59 8.46 -2.78
N ASP A 123 -7.35 7.56 -1.83
CA ASP A 123 -8.38 6.96 -0.97
C ASP A 123 -8.41 7.58 0.46
N GLY A 124 -7.61 8.62 0.68
CA GLY A 124 -7.43 9.29 1.97
C GLY A 124 -6.29 8.73 2.85
N ILE A 125 -5.69 7.60 2.46
CA ILE A 125 -4.54 6.98 3.14
C ILE A 125 -3.36 6.83 2.16
N THR A 126 -3.64 6.41 0.93
CA THR A 126 -2.73 6.15 -0.17
C THR A 126 -2.86 7.25 -1.22
N GLU A 127 -1.74 7.80 -1.67
CA GLU A 127 -1.68 8.71 -2.81
C GLU A 127 -0.84 8.08 -3.92
N TYR A 128 -1.37 8.06 -5.13
CA TYR A 128 -0.68 7.55 -6.32
C TYR A 128 -0.79 8.56 -7.45
N MET A 129 0.35 8.87 -8.09
CA MET A 129 0.41 9.73 -9.26
C MET A 129 1.30 9.11 -10.33
N GLU A 130 0.77 8.98 -11.54
CA GLU A 130 1.50 8.53 -12.72
C GLU A 130 1.32 9.55 -13.86
N THR A 131 2.38 9.75 -14.64
CA THR A 131 2.29 10.42 -15.95
C THR A 131 3.02 9.56 -16.96
N GLY A 132 2.31 9.17 -18.02
CA GLY A 132 2.80 8.28 -19.06
C GLY A 132 2.40 8.74 -20.45
N ILE A 133 3.12 8.24 -21.45
CA ILE A 133 2.80 8.40 -22.87
C ILE A 133 2.52 7.00 -23.41
N VAL A 134 1.39 6.82 -24.07
CA VAL A 134 0.95 5.54 -24.63
C VAL A 134 0.60 5.65 -26.09
#